data_AF-A0A929EIB2-F1
#
_entry.id   AF-A0A929EIB2-F1
#
_cell.length_a   1.000
_cell.length_b   1.000
_cell.length_c   1.000
_cell.angle_alpha   90.00
_cell.angle_beta   90.00
_cell.angle_gamma   90.00
#
_symmetry.space_group_name_H-M   'P 1'
#
loop_
_entity.id
_entity.type
_entity.pdbx_description
1 polymer ?
#
loop_
_entity_poly.entity_id
_entity_poly.type
_entity_poly.pdbx_seq_one_letter_code
_entity_poly.pdbx_strand_id
1 'polypeptide(L)'
;MKRKLFWSLLVAASLTFASLSPALAMDTATYKKVANNTIKTVLSGSVSDVDALIADQKKLIAIGVKGCQEYAKKAPKHAKLMKLVIANADNMTNMTLDEIEPAWHDGEFVNENGIDFDAIDHFSPALSHMDAVLHPATAIIALRDYKSSGDSDLLEQVKDELSEVLKHIEHVN
;
A
#
# COMPACT_ATOMS: atom_id res chain seq x y z
N MET A 1 5.73 -28.23 73.12
CA MET A 1 5.67 -29.08 71.91
C MET A 1 4.62 -28.52 70.94
N LYS A 2 5.09 -28.11 69.75
CA LYS A 2 4.43 -27.99 68.43
C LYS A 2 3.05 -27.31 68.31
N ARG A 3 3.06 -26.02 67.99
CA ARG A 3 2.04 -25.36 67.13
C ARG A 3 2.34 -25.68 65.67
N LYS A 4 1.32 -26.00 64.85
CA LYS A 4 1.41 -25.94 63.38
C LYS A 4 0.18 -25.20 62.86
N LEU A 5 0.39 -23.97 62.39
CA LEU A 5 -0.58 -23.23 61.57
C LEU A 5 -0.38 -23.67 60.12
N PHE A 6 -1.47 -24.13 59.49
CA PHE A 6 -1.54 -24.34 58.05
C PHE A 6 -1.75 -22.98 57.38
N TRP A 7 -0.85 -22.61 56.46
CA TRP A 7 -1.06 -21.50 55.54
C TRP A 7 -1.34 -22.07 54.16
N SER A 8 -2.59 -21.94 53.72
CA SER A 8 -3.02 -22.28 52.37
C SER A 8 -2.64 -21.13 51.44
N LEU A 9 -1.67 -21.35 50.55
CA LEU A 9 -1.39 -20.43 49.44
C LEU A 9 -2.35 -20.75 48.29
N LEU A 10 -3.33 -19.87 48.05
CA LEU A 10 -4.09 -19.85 46.81
C LEU A 10 -3.22 -19.18 45.73
N VAL A 11 -2.73 -19.96 44.77
CA VAL A 11 -2.13 -19.41 43.55
C VAL A 11 -3.25 -19.14 42.55
N ALA A 12 -3.65 -17.88 42.43
CA ALA A 12 -4.57 -17.44 41.38
C ALA A 12 -3.79 -17.35 40.06
N ALA A 13 -3.99 -18.32 39.17
CA ALA A 13 -3.45 -18.30 37.82
C ALA A 13 -4.29 -17.34 36.96
N SER A 14 -3.81 -16.10 36.80
CA SER A 14 -4.37 -15.16 35.84
C SER A 14 -3.98 -15.58 34.42
N LEU A 15 -4.89 -16.27 33.71
CA LEU A 15 -4.80 -16.41 32.25
C LEU A 15 -5.00 -15.01 31.63
N THR A 16 -3.91 -14.34 31.28
CA THR A 16 -3.96 -13.21 30.37
C THR A 16 -4.28 -13.75 28.98
N PHE A 17 -5.54 -13.61 28.55
CA PHE A 17 -5.91 -13.73 27.14
C PHE A 17 -5.16 -12.64 26.38
N ALA A 18 -4.05 -13.01 25.75
CA ALA A 18 -3.44 -12.19 24.72
C ALA A 18 -4.47 -12.10 23.58
N SER A 19 -5.12 -10.95 23.44
CA SER A 19 -5.90 -10.61 22.27
C SER A 19 -4.98 -10.71 21.06
N LEU A 20 -5.10 -11.80 20.31
CA LEU A 20 -4.50 -11.95 18.99
C LEU A 20 -5.11 -10.85 18.12
N SER A 21 -4.41 -9.73 17.99
CA SER A 21 -4.75 -8.73 16.98
C SER A 21 -4.79 -9.45 15.63
N PRO A 22 -5.87 -9.34 14.86
CA PRO A 22 -5.91 -9.95 13.53
C PRO A 22 -4.71 -9.43 12.73
N ALA A 23 -3.92 -10.36 12.16
CA ALA A 23 -2.99 -10.05 11.07
C ALA A 23 -3.77 -9.29 9.99
N LEU A 24 -3.24 -8.18 9.47
CA LEU A 24 -4.08 -6.99 9.32
C LEU A 24 -5.37 -7.16 8.50
N ALA A 25 -5.44 -7.90 7.40
CA ALA A 25 -4.44 -8.09 6.35
C ALA A 25 -4.52 -6.87 5.40
N MET A 26 -3.96 -6.94 4.19
CA MET A 26 -4.31 -5.96 3.16
C MET A 26 -5.81 -6.06 2.84
N ASP A 27 -6.56 -4.97 2.99
CA ASP A 27 -8.00 -4.93 2.68
C ASP A 27 -8.22 -4.76 1.18
N THR A 28 -8.01 -5.85 0.43
CA THR A 28 -8.14 -5.88 -1.03
C THR A 28 -9.56 -5.56 -1.50
N ALA A 29 -10.59 -5.89 -0.72
CA ALA A 29 -11.98 -5.59 -1.06
C ALA A 29 -12.24 -4.07 -1.05
N THR A 30 -11.84 -3.38 0.03
CA THR A 30 -11.93 -1.92 0.08
C THR A 30 -11.03 -1.27 -0.98
N TYR A 31 -9.82 -1.79 -1.19
CA TYR A 31 -8.90 -1.30 -2.21
C TYR A 31 -9.58 -1.32 -3.59
N LYS A 32 -10.07 -2.49 -4.03
CA LYS A 32 -10.74 -2.66 -5.33
C LYS A 32 -11.96 -1.74 -5.46
N LYS A 33 -12.76 -1.59 -4.39
CA LYS A 33 -13.94 -0.72 -4.40
C LYS A 33 -13.57 0.75 -4.64
N VAL A 34 -12.57 1.26 -3.92
CA VAL A 34 -12.14 2.67 -4.02
C VAL A 34 -11.51 2.95 -5.39
N ALA A 35 -10.63 2.07 -5.87
CA ALA A 35 -10.02 2.20 -7.20
C ALA A 35 -11.09 2.22 -8.32
N ASN A 36 -12.03 1.26 -8.32
CA ASN A 36 -13.10 1.20 -9.31
C ASN A 36 -14.04 2.42 -9.26
N ASN A 37 -14.30 2.97 -8.08
CA ASN A 37 -15.11 4.19 -7.97
C ASN A 37 -14.38 5.41 -8.55
N THR A 38 -13.07 5.52 -8.31
CA THR A 38 -12.23 6.57 -8.90
C THR A 38 -12.24 6.46 -10.43
N ILE A 39 -11.97 5.27 -10.98
CA ILE A 39 -12.01 4.99 -12.43
C ILE A 39 -13.35 5.42 -13.04
N LYS A 40 -14.48 5.02 -12.44
CA LYS A 40 -15.81 5.41 -12.93
C LYS A 40 -16.02 6.93 -12.91
N THR A 41 -15.49 7.61 -11.91
CA THR A 41 -15.63 9.06 -11.77
C THR A 41 -14.83 9.78 -12.84
N VAL A 42 -13.57 9.40 -13.06
CA VAL A 42 -12.72 10.04 -14.08
C VAL A 42 -13.23 9.76 -15.50
N LEU A 43 -13.75 8.55 -15.78
CA LEU A 43 -14.37 8.19 -17.06
C LEU A 43 -15.67 8.94 -17.37
N SER A 44 -16.34 9.50 -16.36
CA SER A 44 -17.53 10.33 -16.59
C SER A 44 -17.20 11.67 -17.26
N GLY A 45 -15.91 12.06 -17.31
CA GLY A 45 -15.45 13.33 -17.88
C GLY A 45 -15.87 14.56 -17.09
N SER A 46 -16.48 14.40 -15.92
CA SER A 46 -16.95 15.51 -15.06
C SER A 46 -16.49 15.28 -13.62
N VAL A 47 -15.22 15.56 -13.36
CA VAL A 47 -14.65 15.52 -12.01
C VAL A 47 -14.93 16.84 -11.30
N SER A 48 -15.94 16.85 -10.43
CA SER A 48 -16.33 18.04 -9.66
C SER A 48 -15.51 18.24 -8.38
N ASP A 49 -14.90 17.18 -7.85
CA ASP A 49 -14.14 17.21 -6.60
C ASP A 49 -12.85 16.38 -6.72
N VAL A 50 -11.79 17.02 -7.23
CA VAL A 50 -10.47 16.38 -7.38
C VAL A 50 -9.85 16.07 -6.02
N ASP A 51 -10.11 16.87 -4.98
CA ASP A 51 -9.53 16.67 -3.65
C ASP A 51 -10.08 15.40 -2.99
N ALA A 52 -11.36 15.08 -3.21
CA ALA A 52 -11.94 13.81 -2.78
C ALA A 52 -11.25 12.61 -3.46
N LEU A 53 -10.96 12.70 -4.77
CA LEU A 53 -10.25 11.63 -5.48
C LEU A 53 -8.82 11.45 -4.97
N ILE A 54 -8.11 12.54 -4.67
CA ILE A 54 -6.78 12.49 -4.04
C ILE A 54 -6.86 11.83 -2.65
N ALA A 55 -7.88 12.16 -1.86
CA ALA A 55 -8.08 11.54 -0.54
C ALA A 55 -8.34 10.03 -0.65
N ASP A 56 -9.09 9.60 -1.66
CA ASP A 56 -9.29 8.18 -1.97
C ASP A 56 -7.98 7.48 -2.34
N GLN A 57 -7.08 8.12 -3.10
CA GLN A 57 -5.78 7.53 -3.42
C GLN A 57 -4.88 7.42 -2.19
N LYS A 58 -4.89 8.41 -1.29
CA LYS A 58 -4.18 8.32 -0.01
C LYS A 58 -4.68 7.16 0.85
N LYS A 59 -5.98 6.87 0.79
CA LYS A 59 -6.56 5.69 1.44
C LYS A 59 -6.06 4.39 0.81
N LEU A 60 -5.93 4.32 -0.52
CA LEU A 60 -5.32 3.17 -1.21
C LEU A 60 -3.87 2.96 -0.78
N ILE A 61 -3.05 4.02 -0.76
CA ILE A 61 -1.66 3.99 -0.27
C ILE A 61 -1.61 3.43 1.15
N ALA A 62 -2.46 3.91 2.06
CA ALA A 62 -2.50 3.41 3.43
C ALA A 62 -2.84 1.91 3.53
N ILE A 63 -3.68 1.39 2.61
CA ILE A 63 -3.96 -0.05 2.51
C ILE A 63 -2.75 -0.81 1.95
N GLY A 64 -2.12 -0.29 0.88
CA GLY A 64 -0.90 -0.86 0.27
C GLY A 64 0.27 -0.93 1.25
N VAL A 65 0.51 0.12 2.03
CA VAL A 65 1.53 0.17 3.09
C VAL A 65 1.30 -0.93 4.13
N LYS A 66 0.05 -1.17 4.55
CA LYS A 66 -0.28 -2.30 5.45
C LYS A 66 0.01 -3.65 4.81
N GLY A 67 -0.26 -3.80 3.51
CA GLY A 67 0.12 -4.97 2.73
C GLY A 67 1.63 -5.19 2.75
N CYS A 68 2.42 -4.17 2.39
CA CYS A 68 3.87 -4.20 2.43
C CYS A 68 4.39 -4.62 3.81
N GLN A 69 3.81 -4.09 4.89
CA GLN A 69 4.21 -4.41 6.26
C GLN A 69 4.05 -5.90 6.61
N GLU A 70 3.11 -6.62 6.00
CA GLU A 70 2.92 -8.06 6.27
C GLU A 70 3.58 -8.96 5.22
N TYR A 71 3.70 -8.55 3.96
CA TYR A 71 4.57 -9.26 3.03
C TYR A 71 6.03 -9.24 3.52
N ALA A 72 6.48 -8.12 4.12
CA ALA A 72 7.81 -8.03 4.75
C ALA A 72 8.02 -9.05 5.89
N LYS A 73 6.96 -9.39 6.64
CA LYS A 73 7.02 -10.36 7.74
C LYS A 73 6.98 -11.80 7.23
N LYS A 74 6.19 -12.06 6.18
CA LYS A 74 5.97 -13.39 5.60
C LYS A 74 7.07 -13.81 4.63
N ALA A 75 7.68 -12.87 3.92
CA ALA A 75 8.69 -13.09 2.90
C ALA A 75 9.98 -12.30 3.20
N PRO A 76 10.86 -12.80 4.09
CA PRO A 76 12.10 -12.11 4.47
C PRO A 76 13.00 -11.73 3.29
N LYS A 77 12.98 -12.53 2.20
CA LYS A 77 13.71 -12.25 0.95
C LYS A 77 13.36 -10.87 0.36
N HIS A 78 12.10 -10.45 0.47
CA HIS A 78 11.61 -9.19 -0.10
C HIS A 78 11.39 -8.10 0.96
N ALA A 79 11.74 -8.36 2.22
CA ALA A 79 11.51 -7.41 3.31
C ALA A 79 12.25 -6.07 3.11
N LYS A 80 13.40 -6.07 2.41
CA LYS A 80 14.13 -4.84 2.08
C LYS A 80 13.33 -3.96 1.12
N LEU A 81 12.78 -4.54 0.05
CA LEU A 81 11.90 -3.83 -0.90
C LEU A 81 10.69 -3.25 -0.19
N MET A 82 9.97 -4.06 0.58
CA MET A 82 8.77 -3.60 1.30
C MET A 82 9.08 -2.45 2.26
N LYS A 83 10.20 -2.51 3.00
CA LYS A 83 10.62 -1.42 3.88
C LYS A 83 10.97 -0.15 3.10
N LEU A 84 11.61 -0.30 1.94
CA LEU A 84 11.95 0.83 1.07
C LEU A 84 10.69 1.53 0.55
N VAL A 85 9.70 0.77 0.07
CA VAL A 85 8.39 1.29 -0.36
C VAL A 85 7.68 2.00 0.79
N ILE A 86 7.57 1.37 1.97
CA ILE A 86 6.93 1.97 3.15
C ILE A 86 7.60 3.30 3.53
N ALA A 87 8.93 3.34 3.54
CA ALA A 87 9.69 4.52 3.95
C ALA A 87 9.55 5.69 2.96
N ASN A 88 9.18 5.43 1.70
CA ASN A 88 9.12 6.43 0.64
C ASN A 88 7.70 6.66 0.10
N ALA A 89 6.68 6.01 0.65
CA ALA A 89 5.30 6.15 0.18
C ALA A 89 4.85 7.62 0.10
N ASP A 90 5.15 8.42 1.12
CA ASP A 90 4.83 9.86 1.11
C ASP A 90 5.67 10.62 0.08
N ASN A 91 6.95 10.28 -0.09
CA ASN A 91 7.84 10.92 -1.07
C ASN A 91 7.35 10.70 -2.49
N MET A 92 6.90 9.48 -2.84
CA MET A 92 6.30 9.17 -4.15
C MET A 92 5.16 10.13 -4.50
N THR A 93 4.29 10.45 -3.53
CA THR A 93 3.16 11.37 -3.78
C THR A 93 3.58 12.82 -4.02
N ASN A 94 4.84 13.17 -3.78
CA ASN A 94 5.38 14.52 -3.94
C ASN A 94 6.27 14.68 -5.17
N MET A 95 6.53 13.61 -5.91
CA MET A 95 7.26 13.63 -7.18
C MET A 95 6.40 14.24 -8.31
N THR A 96 7.05 14.52 -9.44
CA THR A 96 6.40 14.71 -10.75
C THR A 96 6.22 13.37 -11.48
N LEU A 97 5.46 13.36 -12.58
CA LEU A 97 5.35 12.17 -13.43
C LEU A 97 6.71 11.79 -14.02
N ASP A 98 7.47 12.75 -14.54
CA ASP A 98 8.83 12.53 -15.09
C ASP A 98 9.82 11.96 -14.05
N GLU A 99 9.59 12.20 -12.76
CA GLU A 99 10.44 11.69 -11.68
C GLU A 99 10.01 10.29 -11.21
N ILE A 100 8.71 10.03 -11.06
CA ILE A 100 8.23 8.76 -10.49
C ILE A 100 8.39 7.59 -11.45
N GLU A 101 8.23 7.82 -12.76
CA GLU A 101 8.36 6.80 -13.80
C GLU A 101 9.73 6.11 -13.76
N PRO A 102 10.86 6.80 -13.99
CA PRO A 102 12.17 6.14 -13.94
C PRO A 102 12.52 5.63 -12.53
N ALA A 103 12.19 6.41 -11.49
CA ALA A 103 12.59 6.07 -10.13
C ALA A 103 11.93 4.78 -9.63
N TRP A 104 10.64 4.60 -9.89
CA TRP A 104 9.85 3.54 -9.27
C TRP A 104 9.22 2.57 -10.25
N HIS A 105 8.67 3.02 -11.37
CA HIS A 105 8.08 2.12 -12.38
C HIS A 105 9.17 1.38 -13.16
N ASP A 106 10.24 2.07 -13.56
CA ASP A 106 11.42 1.45 -14.20
C ASP A 106 12.43 0.91 -13.17
N GLY A 107 12.22 1.20 -11.88
CA GLY A 107 12.97 0.60 -10.77
C GLY A 107 14.37 1.17 -10.53
N GLU A 108 14.73 2.34 -11.08
CA GLU A 108 16.06 2.93 -10.86
C GLU A 108 16.37 3.12 -9.36
N PHE A 109 15.45 3.70 -8.59
CA PHE A 109 15.63 3.91 -7.15
C PHE A 109 15.72 2.58 -6.38
N VAL A 110 15.02 1.55 -6.84
CA VAL A 110 15.06 0.21 -6.24
C VAL A 110 16.44 -0.42 -6.46
N ASN A 111 16.97 -0.32 -7.69
CA ASN A 111 18.30 -0.78 -8.08
C ASN A 111 19.42 -0.02 -7.33
N GLU A 112 19.34 1.31 -7.23
CA GLU A 112 20.27 2.14 -6.45
C GLU A 112 20.31 1.74 -4.97
N ASN A 113 19.20 1.25 -4.45
CA ASN A 113 19.11 0.71 -3.10
C ASN A 113 19.54 -0.76 -3.00
N GLY A 114 20.17 -1.32 -4.03
CA GLY A 114 20.76 -2.67 -4.04
C GLY A 114 19.71 -3.77 -3.97
N ILE A 115 18.61 -3.62 -4.70
CA ILE A 115 17.61 -4.65 -4.99
C ILE A 115 17.56 -4.74 -6.51
N ASP A 116 17.90 -5.90 -7.06
CA ASP A 116 17.82 -6.16 -8.51
C ASP A 116 16.34 -6.23 -8.92
N PHE A 117 15.84 -5.12 -9.47
CA PHE A 117 14.43 -4.95 -9.84
C PHE A 117 14.04 -5.87 -11.00
N ASP A 118 14.91 -5.96 -12.02
CA ASP A 118 14.69 -6.77 -13.23
C ASP A 118 14.61 -8.28 -12.93
N ALA A 119 15.22 -8.72 -11.82
CA ALA A 119 15.13 -10.11 -11.37
C ALA A 119 13.82 -10.45 -10.64
N ILE A 120 12.94 -9.48 -10.40
CA ILE A 120 11.65 -9.69 -9.75
C ILE A 120 10.57 -9.82 -10.83
N ASP A 121 9.86 -10.95 -10.84
CA ASP A 121 8.75 -11.14 -11.77
C ASP A 121 7.68 -10.05 -11.56
N HIS A 122 7.25 -9.44 -12.66
CA HIS A 122 6.35 -8.27 -12.68
C HIS A 122 5.03 -8.52 -11.94
N PHE A 123 4.47 -9.75 -12.03
CA PHE A 123 3.27 -10.16 -11.29
C PHE A 123 3.58 -10.97 -10.03
N SER A 124 4.82 -10.91 -9.53
CA SER A 124 5.16 -11.52 -8.26
C SER A 124 4.42 -10.81 -7.12
N PRO A 125 4.12 -11.52 -6.01
CA PRO A 125 3.56 -10.89 -4.84
C PRO A 125 4.41 -9.73 -4.32
N ALA A 126 5.74 -9.76 -4.53
CA ALA A 126 6.62 -8.68 -4.10
C ALA A 126 6.35 -7.37 -4.84
N LEU A 127 6.32 -7.39 -6.18
CA LEU A 127 6.01 -6.20 -6.97
C LEU A 127 4.55 -5.79 -6.80
N SER A 128 3.61 -6.74 -6.76
CA SER A 128 2.21 -6.39 -6.55
C SER A 128 1.91 -5.66 -5.24
N HIS A 129 2.69 -5.90 -4.18
CA HIS A 129 2.59 -5.11 -2.94
C HIS A 129 3.23 -3.71 -3.07
N MET A 130 4.31 -3.57 -3.84
CA MET A 130 4.90 -2.27 -4.19
C MET A 130 3.93 -1.45 -5.02
N ASP A 131 3.33 -2.06 -6.04
CA ASP A 131 2.42 -1.45 -7.00
C ASP A 131 1.12 -0.96 -6.34
N ALA A 132 0.67 -1.65 -5.29
CA ALA A 132 -0.42 -1.21 -4.43
C ALA A 132 -0.16 0.13 -3.70
N VAL A 133 1.09 0.63 -3.72
CA VAL A 133 1.48 1.95 -3.21
C VAL A 133 1.84 2.89 -4.37
N LEU A 134 2.60 2.39 -5.34
CA LEU A 134 3.13 3.15 -6.47
C LEU A 134 2.03 3.74 -7.35
N HIS A 135 1.14 2.92 -7.93
CA HIS A 135 0.13 3.43 -8.87
C HIS A 135 -0.84 4.45 -8.24
N PRO A 136 -1.35 4.28 -6.99
CA PRO A 136 -2.10 5.35 -6.35
C PRO A 136 -1.29 6.62 -6.11
N ALA A 137 0.02 6.53 -5.87
CA ALA A 137 0.87 7.72 -5.76
C ALA A 137 0.97 8.43 -7.11
N THR A 138 1.20 7.70 -8.21
CA THR A 138 1.21 8.25 -9.57
C THR A 138 -0.14 8.89 -9.93
N ALA A 139 -1.26 8.25 -9.56
CA ALA A 139 -2.59 8.82 -9.72
C ALA A 139 -2.79 10.12 -8.92
N ILE A 140 -2.20 10.28 -7.73
CA ILE A 140 -2.22 11.57 -7.01
C ILE A 140 -1.47 12.65 -7.78
N ILE A 141 -0.33 12.31 -8.39
CA ILE A 141 0.43 13.27 -9.21
C ILE A 141 -0.43 13.74 -10.39
N ALA A 142 -0.98 12.80 -11.17
CA ALA A 142 -1.84 13.12 -12.30
C ALA A 142 -3.10 13.93 -11.91
N LEU A 143 -3.75 13.61 -10.77
CA LEU A 143 -4.89 14.39 -10.26
C LEU A 143 -4.51 15.82 -9.88
N ARG A 144 -3.33 16.04 -9.26
CA ARG A 144 -2.85 17.39 -8.93
C ARG A 144 -2.56 18.19 -10.19
N ASP A 145 -1.92 17.56 -11.17
CA ASP A 145 -1.58 18.19 -12.44
C ASP A 145 -2.87 18.53 -13.21
N TYR A 146 -3.87 17.64 -13.20
CA TYR A 146 -5.20 17.88 -13.77
C TYR A 146 -5.88 19.07 -13.10
N LYS A 147 -5.85 19.13 -11.77
CA LYS A 147 -6.43 20.25 -11.01
C LYS A 147 -5.84 21.60 -11.42
N SER A 148 -4.57 21.62 -11.79
CA SER A 148 -3.86 22.84 -12.18
C SER A 148 -4.05 23.23 -13.66
N SER A 149 -4.11 22.24 -14.55
CA SER A 149 -4.07 22.44 -16.00
C SER A 149 -5.43 22.28 -16.70
N GLY A 150 -6.31 21.47 -16.12
CA GLY A 150 -7.54 20.99 -16.76
C GLY A 150 -7.33 19.96 -17.87
N ASP A 151 -6.11 19.44 -18.05
CA ASP A 151 -5.77 18.50 -19.12
C ASP A 151 -6.41 17.12 -18.89
N SER A 152 -7.37 16.76 -19.75
CA SER A 152 -8.12 15.50 -19.63
C SER A 152 -7.27 14.25 -19.82
N ASP A 153 -6.11 14.33 -20.47
CA ASP A 153 -5.24 13.16 -20.68
C ASP A 153 -4.69 12.65 -19.33
N LEU A 154 -4.57 13.53 -18.33
CA LEU A 154 -4.20 13.15 -16.97
C LEU A 154 -5.29 12.31 -16.26
N LEU A 155 -6.56 12.48 -16.62
CA LEU A 155 -7.63 11.60 -16.13
C LEU A 155 -7.54 10.21 -16.73
N GLU A 156 -7.06 10.10 -17.96
CA GLU A 156 -6.78 8.81 -18.61
C GLU A 156 -5.59 8.12 -17.93
N GLN A 157 -4.52 8.87 -17.60
CA GLN A 157 -3.42 8.34 -16.78
C GLN A 157 -3.92 7.76 -15.45
N VAL A 158 -4.76 8.51 -14.71
CA VAL A 158 -5.36 8.00 -13.45
C VAL A 158 -6.13 6.69 -13.68
N LYS A 159 -6.86 6.57 -14.79
CA LYS A 159 -7.60 5.37 -15.14
C LYS A 159 -6.65 4.20 -15.43
N ASP A 160 -5.57 4.43 -16.17
CA ASP A 160 -4.59 3.41 -16.53
C ASP A 160 -3.84 2.89 -15.30
N GLU A 161 -3.30 3.79 -14.48
CA GLU A 161 -2.63 3.46 -13.20
C GLU A 161 -3.51 2.59 -12.29
N LEU A 162 -4.78 3.00 -12.11
CA LEU A 162 -5.70 2.27 -11.25
C LEU A 162 -6.18 0.96 -11.87
N SER A 163 -6.23 0.86 -13.20
CA SER A 163 -6.59 -0.38 -13.89
C SER A 163 -5.44 -1.38 -13.84
N GLU A 164 -4.21 -0.91 -13.94
CA GLU A 164 -3.01 -1.73 -13.82
C GLU A 164 -2.89 -2.31 -12.41
N VAL A 165 -2.91 -1.47 -11.38
CA VAL A 165 -2.80 -1.98 -10.00
C VAL A 165 -3.92 -2.96 -9.65
N LEU A 166 -5.13 -2.80 -10.20
CA LEU A 166 -6.21 -3.77 -9.98
C LEU A 166 -5.86 -5.19 -10.44
N LYS A 167 -5.01 -5.35 -11.48
CA LYS A 167 -4.45 -6.64 -11.90
C LYS A 167 -3.43 -7.14 -10.86
N HIS A 168 -2.52 -6.28 -10.41
CA HIS A 168 -1.51 -6.63 -9.39
C HIS A 168 -2.15 -7.08 -8.06
N ILE A 169 -3.26 -6.45 -7.65
CA ILE A 169 -4.00 -6.83 -6.43
C ILE A 169 -4.50 -8.30 -6.46
N GLU A 170 -4.55 -8.95 -7.63
CA GLU A 170 -4.89 -10.38 -7.71
C GLU A 170 -3.76 -11.30 -7.21
N HIS A 171 -2.53 -10.78 -7.12
CA HIS A 171 -1.31 -11.52 -6.79
C HIS A 171 -0.76 -11.23 -5.38
N VAL A 172 -1.46 -10.46 -4.55
CA VAL A 172 -1.00 -10.07 -3.20
C VAL A 172 -1.24 -11.13 -2.10
N ASN A 173 -1.80 -12.30 -2.44
CA ASN A 173 -2.15 -13.35 -1.47
C ASN A 173 -1.08 -14.44 -1.35
#